data_AF-A0A1F8BIJ5-F1
#
_entry.id   AF-A0A1F8BIJ5-F1
#
_cell.length_a   1.000
_cell.length_b   1.000
_cell.length_c   1.000
_cell.angle_alpha   90.00
_cell.angle_beta   90.00
_cell.angle_gamma   90.00
#
_symmetry.space_group_name_H-M   'P 1'
#
loop_
_entity.id
_entity.type
_entity.pdbx_description
1 polymer ?
#
loop_
_entity_poly.entity_id
_entity_poly.type
_entity_poly.pdbx_seq_one_letter_code
_entity_poly.pdbx_strand_id
1 'polypeptide(L)'
;MRNKQISEKSEFNKKAGHPLQSWEWGEFREKAGNEVVRFSFGQVTLHKIPGTKYKVGAFIKGSMPTQEMIDELKDFAKRENLIFIKLEPNYVIKKGDITCADEEKVVSMLKKSGAVPGKTLFTPTTFWIDLRPSEEELLKSFHPKTRYNIRYAQRKGVKVEVVEDPTSRLLRRSGYEGRARLRGASNSDKAFDKYIELTRETVERQGFYAHSEKYHRLMWKVLRQSLITSHQSPIARLLTATYEKEIITTWIVFVWHDFLYYPYGASTEKYKNVMANNLMMWEAIRYGKALGLSTFDLWGREEGKGFTKFKEGYNPKVVEFLGTWDLVINPTLYRIYRLAESSRWSILRTTAKLGLSKNKF
;
A
#
# COMPACT_ATOMS: atom_id res chain seq x y z
N MET A 1 0.71 -7.28 32.55
CA MET A 1 0.73 -6.16 31.57
C MET A 1 1.02 -6.63 30.14
N ARG A 2 2.11 -7.38 29.88
CA ARG A 2 2.47 -7.88 28.53
C ARG A 2 1.39 -8.74 27.84
N ASN A 3 0.72 -9.63 28.57
CA ASN A 3 -0.37 -10.45 28.01
C ASN A 3 -1.62 -9.64 27.65
N LYS A 4 -1.92 -8.56 28.39
CA LYS A 4 -3.04 -7.66 28.11
C LYS A 4 -2.81 -6.88 26.82
N GLN A 5 -1.60 -6.34 26.64
CA GLN A 5 -1.22 -5.61 25.44
C GLN A 5 -1.23 -6.49 24.17
N ILE A 6 -0.83 -7.76 24.28
CA ILE A 6 -0.93 -8.72 23.17
C ILE A 6 -2.39 -9.00 22.80
N SER A 7 -3.27 -9.15 23.81
CA SER A 7 -4.71 -9.33 23.59
C SER A 7 -5.34 -8.10 22.92
N GLU A 8 -5.03 -6.89 23.40
CA GLU A 8 -5.51 -5.63 22.81
C GLU A 8 -5.05 -5.46 21.36
N LYS A 9 -3.77 -5.74 21.08
CA LYS A 9 -3.23 -5.70 19.72
C LYS A 9 -3.93 -6.69 18.80
N SER A 10 -4.16 -7.92 19.26
CA SER A 10 -4.84 -8.94 18.47
C SER A 10 -6.28 -8.55 18.15
N GLU A 11 -7.03 -8.03 19.13
CA GLU A 11 -8.40 -7.57 18.93
C GLU A 11 -8.47 -6.35 18.01
N PHE A 12 -7.53 -5.42 18.13
CA PHE A 12 -7.41 -4.29 17.23
C PHE A 12 -7.16 -4.74 15.78
N ASN A 13 -6.20 -5.65 15.58
CA ASN A 13 -5.85 -6.16 14.26
C ASN A 13 -6.98 -6.98 13.61
N LYS A 14 -7.89 -7.60 14.38
CA LYS A 14 -9.09 -8.25 13.82
C LYS A 14 -10.04 -7.25 13.15
N LYS A 15 -10.10 -6.00 13.63
CA LYS A 15 -10.98 -4.94 13.11
C LYS A 15 -10.33 -4.09 12.03
N ALA A 16 -9.00 -4.11 11.95
CA ALA A 16 -8.25 -3.34 10.97
C ALA A 16 -8.43 -3.92 9.56
N GLY A 17 -9.39 -3.40 8.80
CA GLY A 17 -9.70 -3.91 7.44
C GLY A 17 -8.63 -3.66 6.36
N HIS A 18 -7.48 -3.06 6.70
CA HIS A 18 -6.41 -2.74 5.75
C HIS A 18 -5.05 -2.70 6.48
N PRO A 19 -3.92 -3.08 5.85
CA PRO A 19 -2.60 -3.09 6.52
C PRO A 19 -2.18 -1.72 7.07
N LEU A 20 -2.62 -0.63 6.45
CA LEU A 20 -2.35 0.74 6.94
C LEU A 20 -3.11 1.11 8.22
N GLN A 21 -4.08 0.28 8.61
CA GLN A 21 -4.82 0.38 9.86
C GLN A 21 -4.39 -0.70 10.87
N SER A 22 -3.38 -1.52 10.55
CA SER A 22 -2.79 -2.46 11.51
C SER A 22 -2.10 -1.72 12.65
N TRP A 23 -2.01 -2.38 13.79
CA TRP A 23 -1.27 -1.90 14.95
C TRP A 23 0.21 -1.62 14.59
N GLU A 24 0.83 -2.53 13.83
CA GLU A 24 2.21 -2.44 13.36
C GLU A 24 2.44 -1.24 12.46
N TRP A 25 1.46 -0.90 11.61
CA TRP A 25 1.52 0.33 10.85
C TRP A 25 1.49 1.55 11.75
N GLY A 26 0.68 1.52 12.82
CA GLY A 26 0.68 2.56 13.86
C GLY A 26 2.06 2.73 14.49
N GLU A 27 2.67 1.65 14.95
CA GLU A 27 4.03 1.66 15.51
C GLU A 27 5.08 2.17 14.52
N PHE A 28 4.93 1.80 13.24
CA PHE A 28 5.77 2.32 12.17
C PHE A 28 5.64 3.85 12.04
N ARG A 29 4.41 4.38 12.06
CA ARG A 29 4.16 5.82 11.99
C ARG A 29 4.67 6.56 13.23
N GLU A 30 4.49 5.99 14.43
CA GLU A 30 5.06 6.51 15.68
C GLU A 30 6.59 6.66 15.57
N LYS A 31 7.28 5.59 15.15
CA LYS A 31 8.74 5.61 14.94
C LYS A 31 9.18 6.54 13.80
N ALA A 32 8.30 6.82 12.84
CA ALA A 32 8.54 7.80 11.79
C ALA A 32 8.30 9.26 12.26
N GLY A 33 7.88 9.46 13.51
CA GLY A 33 7.71 10.77 14.14
C GLY A 33 6.28 11.30 14.14
N ASN A 34 5.29 10.48 13.79
CA ASN A 34 3.88 10.86 13.92
C ASN A 34 3.34 10.54 15.30
N GLU A 35 2.40 11.35 15.77
CA GLU A 35 1.51 10.96 16.86
C GLU A 35 0.40 10.06 16.27
N VAL A 36 0.06 8.97 16.96
CA VAL A 36 -0.96 8.01 16.54
C VAL A 36 -1.99 7.85 17.65
N VAL A 37 -3.25 8.09 17.31
CA VAL A 37 -4.39 7.93 18.22
C VAL A 37 -5.24 6.77 17.74
N ARG A 38 -5.51 5.81 18.63
CA ARG A 38 -6.27 4.59 18.34
C ARG A 38 -7.69 4.73 18.89
N PHE A 39 -8.67 4.45 18.04
CA PHE A 39 -10.09 4.35 18.30
C PHE A 39 -10.54 2.89 18.17
N SER A 40 -11.76 2.59 18.59
CA SER A 40 -12.35 1.25 18.45
C SER A 40 -12.52 0.80 16.98
N PHE A 41 -12.55 1.77 16.06
CA PHE A 41 -12.78 1.60 14.62
C PHE A 41 -11.52 1.82 13.75
N GLY A 42 -10.37 2.11 14.35
CA GLY A 42 -9.10 2.31 13.63
C GLY A 42 -8.21 3.38 14.26
N GLN A 43 -7.22 3.87 13.52
CA GLN A 43 -6.22 4.81 14.04
C GLN A 43 -6.02 6.02 13.14
N VAL A 44 -5.86 7.19 13.78
CA VAL A 44 -5.61 8.48 13.15
C VAL A 44 -4.16 8.88 13.40
N THR A 45 -3.46 9.29 12.35
CA THR A 45 -2.13 9.93 12.48
C THR A 45 -2.29 11.44 12.56
N LEU A 46 -1.57 12.09 13.46
CA LEU A 46 -1.59 13.54 13.60
C LEU A 46 -0.31 14.17 13.02
N HIS A 47 -0.49 15.32 12.38
CA HIS A 47 0.58 16.07 11.72
C HIS A 47 0.50 17.52 12.20
N LYS A 48 1.50 17.96 12.97
CA LYS A 48 1.56 19.32 13.51
C LYS A 48 1.85 20.33 12.39
N ILE A 49 1.15 21.46 12.41
CA ILE A 49 1.44 22.59 11.53
C ILE A 49 2.61 23.38 12.12
N PRO A 50 3.76 23.49 11.42
CA PRO A 50 4.94 24.17 11.93
C PRO A 50 4.65 25.59 12.42
N GLY A 51 5.22 25.98 13.56
CA GLY A 51 5.06 27.32 14.14
C GLY A 51 3.69 27.59 14.77
N THR A 52 2.79 26.60 14.85
CA THR A 52 1.45 26.78 15.44
C THR A 52 1.12 25.68 16.45
N LYS A 53 0.02 25.88 17.20
CA LYS A 53 -0.58 24.85 18.05
C LYS A 53 -1.50 23.87 17.29
N TYR A 54 -1.80 24.15 16.02
CA TYR A 54 -2.78 23.39 15.25
C TYR A 54 -2.18 22.13 14.64
N LYS A 55 -3.01 21.10 14.47
CA LYS A 55 -2.67 19.84 13.80
C LYS A 55 -3.65 19.56 12.65
N VAL A 56 -3.30 18.61 11.79
CA VAL A 56 -4.25 17.94 10.88
C VAL A 56 -4.23 16.44 11.18
N GLY A 57 -5.40 15.82 11.17
CA GLY A 57 -5.56 14.37 11.34
C GLY A 57 -5.67 13.66 10.00
N ALA A 58 -5.22 12.41 9.94
CA ALA A 58 -5.38 11.56 8.78
C ALA A 58 -5.82 10.14 9.19
N PHE A 59 -7.05 9.78 8.81
CA PHE A 59 -7.67 8.47 8.96
C PHE A 59 -7.69 7.75 7.61
N ILE A 60 -6.59 7.07 7.31
CA ILE A 60 -6.25 6.55 5.99
C ILE A 60 -6.58 5.06 5.88
N LYS A 61 -7.34 4.68 4.85
CA LYS A 61 -7.86 3.32 4.66
C LYS A 61 -8.64 2.82 5.88
N GLY A 62 -9.35 3.75 6.53
CA GLY A 62 -10.21 3.48 7.68
C GLY A 62 -11.46 2.67 7.32
N SER A 63 -12.24 2.28 8.33
CA SER A 63 -13.54 1.63 8.14
C SER A 63 -14.56 2.56 7.44
N MET A 64 -15.69 1.98 7.03
CA MET A 64 -16.83 2.74 6.51
C MET A 64 -17.27 3.78 7.56
N PRO A 65 -17.41 5.07 7.21
CA PRO A 65 -17.84 6.09 8.16
C PRO A 65 -19.27 5.83 8.65
N THR A 66 -19.48 5.89 9.97
CA THR A 66 -20.79 5.97 10.62
C THR A 66 -20.98 7.33 11.30
N GLN A 67 -22.22 7.70 11.63
CA GLN A 67 -22.47 8.97 12.33
C GLN A 67 -21.74 9.02 13.68
N GLU A 68 -21.78 7.94 14.46
CA GLU A 68 -21.08 7.80 15.74
C GLU A 68 -19.58 8.02 15.61
N MET A 69 -18.94 7.40 14.59
CA MET A 69 -17.52 7.58 14.32
C MET A 69 -17.20 9.05 14.00
N ILE A 70 -18.04 9.70 13.20
CA ILE A 70 -17.83 11.09 12.80
C ILE A 70 -17.96 12.04 14.00
N ASP A 71 -18.92 11.80 14.89
CA ASP A 71 -19.12 12.62 16.08
C ASP A 71 -17.96 12.45 17.07
N GLU A 72 -17.51 11.21 17.31
CA GLU A 72 -16.33 10.94 18.14
C GLU A 72 -15.06 11.60 17.57
N LEU A 73 -14.85 11.52 16.25
CA LEU A 73 -13.73 12.19 15.57
C LEU A 73 -13.81 13.71 15.69
N LYS A 74 -14.99 14.32 15.60
CA LYS A 74 -15.16 15.77 15.76
C LYS A 74 -14.80 16.22 17.17
N ASP A 75 -15.27 15.51 18.19
CA ASP A 75 -15.02 15.87 19.58
C ASP A 75 -13.55 15.69 19.94
N PHE A 76 -12.93 14.62 19.47
CA PHE A 76 -11.48 14.46 19.53
C PHE A 76 -10.75 15.62 18.83
N ALA A 77 -11.14 15.96 17.60
CA ALA A 77 -10.46 16.98 16.81
C ALA A 77 -10.51 18.37 17.46
N LYS A 78 -11.64 18.73 18.09
CA LYS A 78 -11.78 19.99 18.85
C LYS A 78 -10.82 20.02 20.05
N ARG A 79 -10.76 18.94 20.84
CA ARG A 79 -9.86 18.83 22.00
C ARG A 79 -8.38 18.95 21.61
N GLU A 80 -8.01 18.35 20.49
CA GLU A 80 -6.62 18.29 20.01
C GLU A 80 -6.21 19.46 19.09
N ASN A 81 -7.05 20.50 18.95
CA ASN A 81 -6.81 21.65 18.07
C ASN A 81 -6.54 21.26 16.60
N LEU A 82 -7.29 20.31 16.06
CA LEU A 82 -7.19 19.94 14.65
C LEU A 82 -7.95 20.94 13.77
N ILE A 83 -7.37 21.27 12.61
CA ILE A 83 -8.05 22.09 11.58
C ILE A 83 -9.12 21.26 10.87
N PHE A 84 -8.76 20.02 10.51
CA PHE A 84 -9.62 19.02 9.89
C PHE A 84 -9.04 17.62 10.12
N ILE A 85 -9.88 16.59 9.90
CA ILE A 85 -9.44 15.20 9.77
C ILE A 85 -9.67 14.75 8.33
N LYS A 86 -8.62 14.33 7.64
CA LYS A 86 -8.75 13.66 6.35
C LYS A 86 -9.25 12.24 6.54
N LEU A 87 -10.31 11.89 5.84
CA LEU A 87 -10.94 10.58 5.80
C LEU A 87 -10.71 9.98 4.42
N GLU A 88 -10.10 8.80 4.37
CA GLU A 88 -10.00 7.99 3.14
C GLU A 88 -10.43 6.57 3.48
N PRO A 89 -11.74 6.31 3.57
CA PRO A 89 -12.23 5.00 3.97
C PRO A 89 -11.90 3.93 2.93
N ASN A 90 -11.62 2.72 3.40
CA ASN A 90 -11.49 1.51 2.59
C ASN A 90 -12.88 0.96 2.23
N TYR A 91 -13.78 1.83 1.76
CA TYR A 91 -15.16 1.52 1.45
C TYR A 91 -15.36 1.50 -0.06
N VAL A 92 -15.68 0.32 -0.59
CA VAL A 92 -15.88 0.08 -2.02
C VAL A 92 -17.28 0.56 -2.43
N ILE A 93 -17.34 1.48 -3.38
CA ILE A 93 -18.58 1.98 -3.96
C ILE A 93 -18.89 1.32 -5.32
N LYS A 94 -17.87 0.81 -6.01
CA LYS A 94 -18.04 0.08 -7.27
C LYS A 94 -16.99 -1.02 -7.44
N LYS A 95 -17.41 -2.18 -7.95
CA LYS A 95 -16.53 -3.32 -8.28
C LYS A 95 -16.96 -3.95 -9.60
N GLY A 96 -16.18 -3.70 -10.66
CA GLY A 96 -16.61 -3.99 -12.03
C GLY A 96 -17.89 -3.21 -12.35
N ASP A 97 -18.93 -3.92 -12.76
CA ASP A 97 -20.24 -3.33 -13.10
C ASP A 97 -21.20 -3.25 -11.90
N ILE A 98 -20.77 -3.71 -10.71
CA ILE A 98 -21.60 -3.72 -9.50
C ILE A 98 -21.35 -2.44 -8.70
N THR A 99 -22.42 -1.68 -8.43
CA THR A 99 -22.40 -0.48 -7.57
C THR A 99 -22.94 -0.79 -6.17
N CYS A 100 -22.47 -0.03 -5.19
CA CYS A 100 -22.97 -0.09 -3.82
C CYS A 100 -24.29 0.68 -3.69
N ALA A 101 -25.30 0.06 -3.07
CA ALA A 101 -26.60 0.70 -2.84
C ALA A 101 -26.57 1.86 -1.83
N ASP A 102 -25.57 1.90 -0.94
CA ASP A 102 -25.52 2.84 0.19
C ASP A 102 -24.61 4.07 -0.05
N GLU A 103 -24.00 4.21 -1.24
CA GLU A 103 -23.07 5.32 -1.51
C GLU A 103 -23.69 6.69 -1.22
N GLU A 104 -24.86 6.97 -1.79
CA GLU A 104 -25.55 8.26 -1.63
C GLU A 104 -25.85 8.59 -0.17
N LYS A 105 -26.23 7.57 0.60
CA LYS A 105 -26.52 7.69 2.03
C LYS A 105 -25.27 8.07 2.82
N VAL A 106 -24.14 7.41 2.56
CA VAL A 106 -22.86 7.71 3.23
C VAL A 106 -22.37 9.10 2.84
N VAL A 107 -22.42 9.45 1.54
CA VAL A 107 -22.05 10.78 1.04
C VAL A 107 -22.91 11.88 1.67
N SER A 108 -24.22 11.67 1.76
CA SER A 108 -25.15 12.61 2.38
C SER A 108 -24.83 12.82 3.87
N MET A 109 -24.53 11.74 4.61
CA MET A 109 -24.12 11.80 6.01
C MET A 109 -22.81 12.58 6.20
N LEU A 110 -21.79 12.31 5.38
CA LEU A 110 -20.52 13.04 5.41
C LEU A 110 -20.72 14.54 5.18
N LYS A 111 -21.50 14.92 4.16
CA LYS A 111 -21.81 16.32 3.85
C LYS A 111 -22.56 17.01 5.00
N LYS A 112 -23.60 16.38 5.55
CA LYS A 112 -24.35 16.90 6.72
C LYS A 112 -23.46 17.07 7.94
N SER A 113 -22.44 16.22 8.07
CA SER A 113 -21.44 16.31 9.11
C SER A 113 -20.36 17.37 8.89
N GLY A 114 -20.41 18.14 7.80
CA GLY A 114 -19.42 19.18 7.50
C GLY A 114 -18.14 18.65 6.86
N ALA A 115 -18.15 17.40 6.36
CA ALA A 115 -17.07 16.91 5.52
C ALA A 115 -17.23 17.42 4.08
N VAL A 116 -16.10 17.76 3.46
CA VAL A 116 -16.04 18.20 2.07
C VAL A 116 -15.14 17.27 1.26
N PRO A 117 -15.28 17.19 -0.07
CA PRO A 117 -14.31 16.48 -0.89
C PRO A 117 -12.89 17.01 -0.62
N GLY A 118 -12.00 16.09 -0.26
CA GLY A 118 -10.62 16.40 0.08
C GLY A 118 -9.69 16.15 -1.09
N LYS A 119 -8.47 16.69 -1.01
CA LYS A 119 -7.42 16.30 -1.95
C LYS A 119 -7.01 14.85 -1.72
N THR A 120 -7.03 14.09 -2.82
CA THR A 120 -6.66 12.67 -2.91
C THR A 120 -5.23 12.40 -2.43
N LEU A 121 -5.06 11.45 -1.51
CA LEU A 121 -3.74 10.87 -1.17
C LEU A 121 -3.53 9.51 -1.84
N PHE A 122 -4.56 8.66 -1.87
CA PHE A 122 -4.56 7.43 -2.67
C PHE A 122 -5.55 7.57 -3.81
N THR A 123 -5.17 7.12 -5.01
CA THR A 123 -6.11 7.05 -6.13
C THR A 123 -7.38 6.31 -5.67
N PRO A 124 -8.58 6.88 -5.92
CA PRO A 124 -9.83 6.26 -5.47
C PRO A 124 -10.13 4.97 -6.22
N THR A 125 -9.35 4.64 -7.26
CA THR A 125 -9.48 3.41 -8.02
C THR A 125 -8.26 2.51 -7.87
N THR A 126 -8.51 1.20 -7.84
CA THR A 126 -7.50 0.13 -7.83
C THR A 126 -7.90 -1.01 -8.78
N PHE A 127 -7.00 -1.97 -8.98
CA PHE A 127 -7.26 -3.22 -9.66
C PHE A 127 -7.18 -4.38 -8.67
N TRP A 128 -8.24 -5.20 -8.62
CA TRP A 128 -8.26 -6.44 -7.83
C TRP A 128 -8.27 -7.66 -8.75
N ILE A 129 -7.34 -8.59 -8.53
CA ILE A 129 -7.36 -9.92 -9.11
C ILE A 129 -8.01 -10.87 -8.10
N ASP A 130 -9.01 -11.62 -8.52
CA ASP A 130 -9.60 -12.70 -7.74
C ASP A 130 -8.66 -13.91 -7.76
N LEU A 131 -8.17 -14.33 -6.60
CA LEU A 131 -7.21 -15.43 -6.46
C LEU A 131 -7.89 -16.79 -6.27
N ARG A 132 -9.22 -16.86 -6.18
CA ARG A 132 -9.94 -18.11 -5.92
C ARG A 132 -9.90 -19.11 -7.10
N PRO A 133 -10.05 -18.69 -8.38
CA PRO A 133 -9.96 -19.62 -9.52
C PRO A 133 -8.60 -20.32 -9.59
N SER A 134 -8.54 -21.51 -10.17
CA SER A 134 -7.29 -22.28 -10.33
C SER A 134 -6.22 -21.49 -11.11
N GLU A 135 -4.95 -21.89 -10.95
CA GLU A 135 -3.85 -21.27 -11.71
C GLU A 135 -4.07 -21.36 -13.23
N GLU A 136 -4.64 -22.47 -13.70
CA GLU A 136 -4.96 -22.67 -15.11
C GLU A 136 -6.07 -21.73 -15.60
N GLU A 137 -7.16 -21.59 -14.84
CA GLU A 137 -8.26 -20.66 -15.17
C GLU A 137 -7.78 -19.21 -15.19
N LEU A 138 -6.97 -18.81 -14.21
CA LEU A 138 -6.39 -17.47 -14.16
C LEU A 138 -5.50 -17.23 -15.37
N LEU A 139 -4.56 -18.15 -15.66
CA LEU A 139 -3.71 -18.05 -16.84
C LEU A 139 -4.52 -17.93 -18.12
N LYS A 140 -5.57 -18.74 -18.31
CA LYS A 140 -6.45 -18.69 -19.49
C LYS A 140 -7.15 -17.32 -19.62
N SER A 141 -7.52 -16.71 -18.51
CA SER A 141 -8.21 -15.41 -18.46
C SER A 141 -7.32 -14.21 -18.84
N PHE A 142 -6.00 -14.32 -18.68
CA PHE A 142 -5.09 -13.21 -18.99
C PHE A 142 -5.04 -12.92 -20.49
N HIS A 143 -4.73 -11.67 -20.85
CA HIS A 143 -4.55 -11.28 -22.25
C HIS A 143 -3.46 -12.16 -22.93
N PRO A 144 -3.62 -12.57 -24.21
CA PRO A 144 -2.67 -13.45 -24.89
C PRO A 144 -1.20 -13.00 -24.81
N LYS A 145 -0.95 -11.69 -24.98
CA LYS A 145 0.39 -11.10 -24.84
C LYS A 145 0.97 -11.27 -23.43
N THR A 146 0.15 -11.16 -22.39
CA THR A 146 0.57 -11.37 -21.00
C THR A 146 1.01 -12.80 -20.78
N ARG A 147 0.20 -13.78 -21.22
CA ARG A 147 0.52 -15.22 -21.14
C ARG A 147 1.82 -15.54 -21.90
N TYR A 148 1.98 -14.96 -23.09
CA TYR A 148 3.22 -15.09 -23.86
C TYR A 148 4.42 -14.55 -23.11
N ASN A 149 4.34 -13.33 -22.55
CA ASN A 149 5.44 -12.70 -21.83
C ASN A 149 5.83 -13.45 -20.55
N ILE A 150 4.86 -14.02 -19.81
CA ILE A 150 5.13 -14.89 -18.65
C ILE A 150 5.99 -16.08 -19.08
N ARG A 151 5.53 -16.82 -20.10
CA ARG A 151 6.27 -17.99 -20.61
C ARG A 151 7.61 -17.62 -21.23
N TYR A 152 7.69 -16.46 -21.86
CA TYR A 152 8.92 -15.95 -22.45
C TYR A 152 9.97 -15.65 -21.37
N ALA A 153 9.59 -14.96 -20.29
CA ALA A 153 10.48 -14.71 -19.15
C ALA A 153 10.98 -16.02 -18.52
N GLN A 154 10.11 -17.02 -18.37
CA GLN A 154 10.49 -18.35 -17.90
C GLN A 154 11.50 -19.03 -18.84
N ARG A 155 11.27 -19.02 -20.16
CA ARG A 155 12.20 -19.58 -21.16
C ARG A 155 13.55 -18.86 -21.19
N LYS A 156 13.56 -17.55 -20.90
CA LYS A 156 14.81 -16.79 -20.74
C LYS A 156 15.55 -17.13 -19.45
N GLY A 157 14.96 -17.88 -18.53
CA GLY A 157 15.62 -18.29 -17.29
C GLY A 157 15.50 -17.26 -16.17
N VAL A 158 14.54 -16.33 -16.27
CA VAL A 158 14.18 -15.47 -15.13
C VAL A 158 13.62 -16.35 -14.01
N LYS A 159 14.08 -16.15 -12.78
CA LYS A 159 13.59 -16.85 -11.59
C LYS A 159 13.00 -15.83 -10.62
N VAL A 160 11.82 -16.09 -10.09
CA VAL A 160 11.20 -15.24 -9.07
C VAL A 160 11.08 -16.02 -7.78
N GLU A 161 11.46 -15.39 -6.68
CA GLU A 161 11.48 -16.00 -5.36
C GLU A 161 10.98 -15.02 -4.30
N VAL A 162 10.28 -15.55 -3.29
CA VAL A 162 9.98 -14.80 -2.05
C VAL A 162 11.17 -14.95 -1.09
N VAL A 163 11.67 -13.82 -0.60
CA VAL A 163 12.87 -13.75 0.24
C VAL A 163 12.55 -14.15 1.70
N GLU A 164 13.22 -15.21 2.18
CA GLU A 164 13.22 -15.66 3.58
C GLU A 164 11.83 -15.68 4.23
N ASP A 165 10.85 -16.29 3.57
CA ASP A 165 9.48 -16.27 4.07
C ASP A 165 9.29 -17.26 5.25
N PRO A 166 8.96 -16.77 6.46
CA PRO A 166 8.70 -17.65 7.61
C PRO A 166 7.45 -18.53 7.43
N THR A 167 6.56 -18.21 6.47
CA THR A 167 5.38 -19.03 6.15
C THR A 167 5.71 -20.31 5.36
N SER A 168 7.00 -20.65 5.23
CA SER A 168 7.52 -21.81 4.48
C SER A 168 6.75 -23.13 4.67
N ARG A 169 6.22 -23.43 5.87
CA ARG A 169 5.42 -24.64 6.10
C ARG A 169 4.10 -24.63 5.32
N LEU A 170 3.41 -23.48 5.29
CA LEU A 170 2.18 -23.31 4.52
C LEU A 170 2.49 -23.44 3.02
N LEU A 171 3.53 -22.74 2.55
CA LEU A 171 3.97 -22.80 1.15
C LEU A 171 4.39 -24.21 0.71
N ARG A 172 5.01 -25.00 1.60
CA ARG A 172 5.36 -26.40 1.32
C ARG A 172 4.12 -27.27 1.13
N ARG A 173 3.10 -27.07 1.95
CA ARG A 173 1.83 -27.83 1.86
C ARG A 173 1.05 -27.47 0.61
N SER A 174 1.15 -26.24 0.13
CA SER A 174 0.48 -25.79 -1.10
C SER A 174 1.22 -26.18 -2.38
N GLY A 175 2.40 -26.82 -2.29
CA GLY A 175 3.22 -27.14 -3.47
C GLY A 175 3.89 -25.92 -4.13
N TYR A 176 3.98 -24.76 -3.44
CA TYR A 176 4.60 -23.57 -4.01
C TYR A 176 6.12 -23.70 -4.07
N GLU A 177 6.66 -23.60 -5.29
CA GLU A 177 8.09 -23.82 -5.59
C GLU A 177 8.91 -22.52 -5.67
N GLY A 178 8.27 -21.35 -5.82
CA GLY A 178 8.89 -20.01 -5.91
C GLY A 178 9.48 -19.47 -4.60
N ARG A 179 10.17 -20.34 -3.85
CA ARG A 179 10.83 -19.99 -2.58
C ARG A 179 12.32 -19.94 -2.76
N ALA A 180 12.96 -18.89 -2.26
CA ALA A 180 14.40 -18.84 -2.20
C ALA A 180 14.92 -19.94 -1.25
N ARG A 181 15.71 -20.90 -1.75
CA ARG A 181 16.52 -21.79 -0.89
C ARG A 181 17.71 -21.00 -0.35
N LEU A 182 17.47 -19.99 0.48
CA LEU A 182 18.52 -19.16 1.06
C LEU A 182 18.67 -19.48 2.54
N ARG A 183 19.85 -20.03 2.90
CA ARG A 183 20.24 -20.27 4.28
C ARG A 183 20.65 -18.93 4.91
N GLY A 184 19.93 -18.49 5.95
CA GLY A 184 20.36 -17.46 6.91
C GLY A 184 19.95 -16.01 6.60
N ALA A 185 19.64 -15.25 7.67
CA ALA A 185 19.16 -13.86 7.68
C ALA A 185 20.02 -12.82 6.93
N SER A 186 21.27 -13.16 6.60
CA SER A 186 22.19 -12.28 5.85
C SER A 186 21.74 -12.01 4.41
N ASN A 187 20.84 -12.83 3.84
CA ASN A 187 20.46 -12.70 2.44
C ASN A 187 19.23 -11.79 2.25
N SER A 188 18.33 -11.70 3.24
CA SER A 188 17.18 -10.78 3.16
C SER A 188 17.57 -9.32 3.24
N ASP A 189 18.54 -8.97 4.07
CA ASP A 189 19.03 -7.59 4.16
C ASP A 189 19.75 -7.18 2.86
N LYS A 190 20.56 -8.07 2.25
CA LYS A 190 21.17 -7.83 0.94
C LYS A 190 20.13 -7.67 -0.18
N ALA A 191 19.10 -8.51 -0.20
CA ALA A 191 18.01 -8.38 -1.16
C ALA A 191 17.23 -7.07 -0.96
N PHE A 192 17.06 -6.64 0.30
CA PHE A 192 16.42 -5.36 0.61
C PHE A 192 17.28 -4.16 0.21
N ASP A 193 18.61 -4.23 0.39
CA ASP A 193 19.53 -3.21 -0.11
C ASP A 193 19.44 -3.09 -1.63
N LYS A 194 19.33 -4.22 -2.35
CA LYS A 194 19.08 -4.20 -3.80
C LYS A 194 17.72 -3.60 -4.16
N TYR A 195 16.69 -3.82 -3.34
CA TYR A 195 15.40 -3.11 -3.49
C TYR A 195 15.57 -1.59 -3.37
N ILE A 196 16.34 -1.10 -2.40
CA ILE A 196 16.63 0.33 -2.24
C ILE A 196 17.36 0.88 -3.47
N GLU A 197 18.38 0.18 -3.96
CA GLU A 197 19.13 0.54 -5.16
C GLU A 197 18.21 0.64 -6.40
N LEU A 198 17.42 -0.40 -6.68
CA LEU A 198 16.50 -0.41 -7.82
C LEU A 198 15.39 0.64 -7.67
N THR A 199 14.95 0.93 -6.45
CA THR A 199 13.94 1.97 -6.19
C THR A 199 14.51 3.34 -6.55
N ARG A 200 15.75 3.63 -6.16
CA ARG A 200 16.45 4.86 -6.55
C ARG A 200 16.56 4.98 -8.07
N GLU A 201 17.01 3.93 -8.76
CA GLU A 201 17.10 3.89 -10.23
C GLU A 201 15.73 4.15 -10.89
N THR A 202 14.67 3.52 -10.36
CA THR A 202 13.31 3.64 -10.89
C THR A 202 12.78 5.07 -10.71
N VAL A 203 13.02 5.68 -9.56
CA VAL A 203 12.61 7.06 -9.23
C VAL A 203 13.32 8.08 -10.11
N GLU A 204 14.62 7.94 -10.30
CA GLU A 204 15.42 8.80 -11.18
C GLU A 204 14.93 8.71 -12.62
N ARG A 205 14.71 7.49 -13.11
CA ARG A 205 14.23 7.23 -14.47
C ARG A 205 12.83 7.76 -14.74
N GLN A 206 11.88 7.54 -13.82
CA GLN A 206 10.47 7.89 -14.02
C GLN A 206 10.14 9.32 -13.55
N GLY A 207 11.02 9.94 -12.77
CA GLY A 207 10.89 11.34 -12.36
C GLY A 207 9.76 11.64 -11.37
N PHE A 208 9.29 10.65 -10.61
CA PHE A 208 8.30 10.86 -9.53
C PHE A 208 8.97 11.03 -8.16
N TYR A 209 8.20 11.44 -7.14
CA TYR A 209 8.66 11.52 -5.76
C TYR A 209 8.30 10.24 -5.01
N ALA A 210 9.29 9.54 -4.48
CA ALA A 210 9.09 8.37 -3.62
C ALA A 210 9.28 8.73 -2.13
N HIS A 211 8.93 7.79 -1.26
CA HIS A 211 9.35 7.88 0.14
C HIS A 211 10.85 7.65 0.25
N SER A 212 11.45 8.17 1.33
CA SER A 212 12.90 8.12 1.48
C SER A 212 13.42 6.73 1.82
N GLU A 213 14.71 6.50 1.58
CA GLU A 213 15.39 5.28 2.03
C GLU A 213 15.17 5.01 3.52
N LYS A 214 15.24 6.06 4.36
CA LYS A 214 14.95 5.97 5.81
C LYS A 214 13.54 5.44 6.08
N TYR A 215 12.55 5.90 5.32
CA TYR A 215 11.17 5.42 5.43
C TYR A 215 11.08 3.94 5.09
N HIS A 216 11.66 3.52 3.96
CA HIS A 216 11.62 2.13 3.51
C HIS A 216 12.33 1.18 4.47
N ARG A 217 13.51 1.54 4.97
CA ARG A 217 14.25 0.75 5.97
C ARG A 217 13.47 0.61 7.27
N LEU A 218 12.86 1.70 7.75
CA LEU A 218 12.04 1.66 8.95
C LEU A 218 10.78 0.79 8.76
N MET A 219 10.12 0.91 7.60
CA MET A 219 8.95 0.11 7.23
C MET A 219 9.31 -1.38 7.20
N TRP A 220 10.43 -1.75 6.57
CA TRP A 220 10.92 -3.13 6.55
C TRP A 220 11.25 -3.65 7.96
N LYS A 221 11.92 -2.84 8.79
CA LYS A 221 12.25 -3.22 10.16
C LYS A 221 11.01 -3.52 11.00
N VAL A 222 9.98 -2.65 10.92
CA VAL A 222 8.77 -2.78 11.76
C VAL A 222 7.82 -3.84 11.19
N LEU A 223 7.47 -3.75 9.91
CA LEU A 223 6.47 -4.61 9.29
C LEU A 223 7.01 -5.99 8.91
N ARG A 224 8.31 -6.23 9.08
CA ARG A 224 8.91 -7.55 8.85
C ARG A 224 9.80 -8.03 10.00
N GLN A 225 10.98 -7.44 10.16
CA GLN A 225 12.02 -8.02 11.03
C GLN A 225 11.54 -8.15 12.48
N SER A 226 10.84 -7.14 13.00
CA SER A 226 10.30 -7.13 14.35
C SER A 226 9.23 -8.22 14.57
N LEU A 227 8.41 -8.48 13.54
CA LEU A 227 7.39 -9.52 13.57
C LEU A 227 8.00 -10.92 13.53
N ILE A 228 8.98 -11.15 12.64
CA ILE A 228 9.70 -12.44 12.57
C ILE A 228 10.38 -12.75 13.91
N THR A 229 11.06 -11.75 14.48
CA THR A 229 11.75 -11.88 15.78
C THR A 229 10.76 -12.23 16.91
N SER A 230 9.51 -11.78 16.77
CA SER A 230 8.42 -12.08 17.72
C SER A 230 7.61 -13.33 17.35
N HIS A 231 8.12 -14.17 16.43
CA HIS A 231 7.47 -15.38 15.91
C HIS A 231 6.08 -15.15 15.29
N GLN A 232 5.86 -13.97 14.71
CA GLN A 232 4.64 -13.61 13.99
C GLN A 232 4.89 -13.62 12.49
N SER A 233 3.85 -13.94 11.73
CA SER A 233 3.87 -13.76 10.28
C SER A 233 4.08 -12.28 9.96
N PRO A 234 5.10 -11.91 9.18
CA PRO A 234 5.31 -10.50 8.87
C PRO A 234 4.15 -9.93 8.03
N ILE A 235 4.05 -8.60 7.89
CA ILE A 235 3.16 -7.95 6.91
C ILE A 235 3.96 -7.72 5.61
N ALA A 236 5.15 -7.15 5.79
CA ALA A 236 6.31 -7.05 4.90
C ALA A 236 6.76 -8.34 4.18
N ARG A 237 6.57 -8.50 2.87
CA ARG A 237 7.24 -9.56 2.06
C ARG A 237 7.97 -8.95 0.88
N LEU A 238 9.17 -9.45 0.59
CA LEU A 238 9.97 -9.06 -0.57
C LEU A 238 10.03 -10.22 -1.56
N LEU A 239 9.67 -9.94 -2.81
CA LEU A 239 9.85 -10.84 -3.94
C LEU A 239 10.95 -10.28 -4.83
N THR A 240 11.81 -11.15 -5.35
CA THR A 240 12.90 -10.77 -6.26
C THR A 240 12.85 -11.59 -7.54
N ALA A 241 13.04 -10.94 -8.69
CA ALA A 241 13.30 -11.61 -9.95
C ALA A 241 14.80 -11.53 -10.27
N THR A 242 15.41 -12.68 -10.51
CA THR A 242 16.83 -12.83 -10.81
C THR A 242 17.01 -13.31 -12.26
N TYR A 243 17.95 -12.70 -12.98
CA TYR A 243 18.38 -13.08 -14.32
C TYR A 243 19.91 -12.95 -14.38
N GLU A 244 20.60 -13.92 -14.98
CA GLU A 244 22.09 -13.94 -15.03
C GLU A 244 22.76 -13.73 -13.64
N LYS A 245 22.17 -14.28 -12.58
CA LYS A 245 22.58 -14.14 -11.16
C LYS A 245 22.45 -12.72 -10.58
N GLU A 246 21.85 -11.79 -11.30
CA GLU A 246 21.55 -10.42 -10.84
C GLU A 246 20.06 -10.27 -10.49
N ILE A 247 19.75 -9.65 -9.36
CA ILE A 247 18.36 -9.26 -9.05
C ILE A 247 18.02 -8.02 -9.88
N ILE A 248 17.05 -8.17 -10.77
CA ILE A 248 16.67 -7.15 -11.77
C ILE A 248 15.29 -6.55 -11.51
N THR A 249 14.49 -7.17 -10.65
CA THR A 249 13.18 -6.66 -10.21
C THR A 249 12.94 -7.03 -8.76
N THR A 250 12.37 -6.11 -7.99
CA THR A 250 12.04 -6.30 -6.57
C THR A 250 10.67 -5.73 -6.27
N TRP A 251 9.79 -6.52 -5.65
CA TRP A 251 8.47 -6.08 -5.20
C TRP A 251 8.34 -6.26 -3.69
N ILE A 252 7.89 -5.22 -2.98
CA ILE A 252 7.41 -5.37 -1.61
C ILE A 252 5.90 -5.49 -1.66
N VAL A 253 5.39 -6.62 -1.20
CA VAL A 253 3.96 -6.89 -1.06
C VAL A 253 3.58 -6.95 0.41
N PHE A 254 2.35 -6.54 0.73
CA PHE A 254 1.79 -6.68 2.06
C PHE A 254 0.78 -7.82 2.08
N VAL A 255 0.89 -8.70 3.07
CA VAL A 255 -0.13 -9.72 3.35
C VAL A 255 -0.95 -9.24 4.54
N TRP A 256 -2.27 -9.16 4.37
CA TRP A 256 -3.17 -8.71 5.44
C TRP A 256 -4.55 -9.33 5.27
N HIS A 257 -4.99 -10.10 6.27
CA HIS A 257 -6.18 -10.96 6.19
C HIS A 257 -6.19 -11.76 4.88
N ASP A 258 -7.25 -11.68 4.08
CA ASP A 258 -7.41 -12.42 2.83
C ASP A 258 -6.86 -11.68 1.60
N PHE A 259 -6.05 -10.65 1.81
CA PHE A 259 -5.51 -9.81 0.74
C PHE A 259 -3.99 -9.86 0.64
N LEU A 260 -3.52 -9.89 -0.61
CA LEU A 260 -2.19 -9.46 -1.00
C LEU A 260 -2.28 -8.04 -1.55
N TYR A 261 -1.36 -7.15 -1.18
CA TYR A 261 -1.29 -5.78 -1.70
C TYR A 261 0.07 -5.54 -2.36
N TYR A 262 0.10 -4.85 -3.50
CA TYR A 262 1.32 -4.46 -4.21
C TYR A 262 1.61 -2.95 -4.10
N PRO A 263 2.09 -2.44 -2.95
CA PRO A 263 2.37 -1.02 -2.77
C PRO A 263 3.67 -0.56 -3.44
N TYR A 264 4.69 -1.42 -3.56
CA TYR A 264 6.01 -1.02 -4.05
C TYR A 264 6.61 -2.04 -5.01
N GLY A 265 7.09 -1.56 -6.15
CA GLY A 265 7.90 -2.34 -7.07
C GLY A 265 8.94 -1.48 -7.78
N ALA A 266 10.08 -2.09 -8.06
CA ALA A 266 11.22 -1.45 -8.69
C ALA A 266 11.91 -2.44 -9.64
N SER A 267 12.55 -1.92 -10.69
CA SER A 267 13.26 -2.76 -11.67
C SER A 267 14.32 -1.96 -12.41
N THR A 268 15.35 -2.66 -12.91
CA THR A 268 16.39 -2.07 -13.76
C THR A 268 15.96 -2.05 -15.23
N GLU A 269 16.50 -1.13 -16.05
CA GLU A 269 16.33 -1.14 -17.51
C GLU A 269 17.25 -2.15 -18.22
N LYS A 270 18.40 -2.52 -17.62
CA LYS A 270 19.47 -3.33 -18.23
C LYS A 270 18.97 -4.62 -18.92
N TYR A 271 17.91 -5.23 -18.38
CA TYR A 271 17.33 -6.48 -18.87
C TYR A 271 15.82 -6.40 -19.13
N LYS A 272 15.29 -5.21 -19.43
CA LYS A 272 13.85 -5.02 -19.62
C LYS A 272 13.22 -5.95 -20.67
N ASN A 273 14.01 -6.33 -21.67
CA ASN A 273 13.61 -7.24 -22.75
C ASN A 273 13.29 -8.67 -22.28
N VAL A 274 13.72 -9.10 -21.09
CA VAL A 274 13.42 -10.46 -20.58
C VAL A 274 12.05 -10.55 -19.90
N MET A 275 11.30 -9.45 -19.82
CA MET A 275 9.93 -9.42 -19.28
C MET A 275 9.80 -9.89 -17.81
N ALA A 276 10.80 -9.61 -16.97
CA ALA A 276 10.85 -10.08 -15.58
C ALA A 276 9.63 -9.64 -14.75
N ASN A 277 9.14 -8.41 -14.94
CA ASN A 277 7.92 -7.92 -14.28
C ASN A 277 6.68 -8.78 -14.63
N ASN A 278 6.61 -9.35 -15.84
CA ASN A 278 5.48 -10.21 -16.20
C ASN A 278 5.48 -11.52 -15.40
N LEU A 279 6.65 -12.14 -15.26
CA LEU A 279 6.78 -13.31 -14.42
C LEU A 279 6.59 -12.97 -12.93
N MET A 280 7.09 -11.82 -12.48
CA MET A 280 6.92 -11.33 -11.11
C MET A 280 5.45 -11.24 -10.70
N MET A 281 4.58 -10.66 -11.55
CA MET A 281 3.14 -10.61 -11.27
C MET A 281 2.54 -12.01 -11.15
N TRP A 282 2.88 -12.90 -12.08
CA TRP A 282 2.36 -14.27 -12.07
C TRP A 282 2.77 -15.00 -10.79
N GLU A 283 4.03 -14.87 -10.38
CA GLU A 283 4.52 -15.49 -9.16
C GLU A 283 3.97 -14.84 -7.89
N ALA A 284 3.66 -13.54 -7.91
CA ALA A 284 2.91 -12.89 -6.83
C ALA A 284 1.46 -13.41 -6.71
N ILE A 285 0.79 -13.66 -7.84
CA ILE A 285 -0.55 -14.30 -7.87
C ILE A 285 -0.48 -15.70 -7.26
N ARG A 286 0.47 -16.53 -7.73
CA ARG A 286 0.68 -17.89 -7.20
C ARG A 286 1.04 -17.88 -5.72
N TYR A 287 1.87 -16.93 -5.29
CA TYR A 287 2.23 -16.74 -3.89
C TYR A 287 1.00 -16.40 -3.03
N GLY A 288 0.17 -15.45 -3.45
CA GLY A 288 -1.07 -15.13 -2.74
C GLY A 288 -2.02 -16.33 -2.63
N LYS A 289 -2.16 -17.11 -3.70
CA LYS A 289 -2.93 -18.36 -3.71
C LYS A 289 -2.35 -19.41 -2.76
N ALA A 290 -1.03 -19.58 -2.74
CA ALA A 290 -0.34 -20.52 -1.86
C ALA A 290 -0.54 -20.19 -0.37
N LEU A 291 -0.74 -18.91 -0.05
CA LEU A 291 -1.10 -18.44 1.28
C LEU A 291 -2.60 -18.57 1.60
N GLY A 292 -3.44 -18.99 0.65
CA GLY A 292 -4.89 -19.09 0.81
C GLY A 292 -5.63 -17.75 0.71
N LEU A 293 -4.99 -16.71 0.17
CA LEU A 293 -5.59 -15.39 0.03
C LEU A 293 -6.64 -15.39 -1.09
N SER A 294 -7.66 -14.54 -0.96
CA SER A 294 -8.76 -14.45 -1.93
C SER A 294 -8.57 -13.34 -2.95
N THR A 295 -7.84 -12.28 -2.60
CA THR A 295 -7.74 -11.08 -3.43
C THR A 295 -6.30 -10.58 -3.52
N PHE A 296 -5.87 -10.20 -4.73
CA PHE A 296 -4.63 -9.44 -4.94
C PHE A 296 -4.97 -8.02 -5.40
N ASP A 297 -4.77 -7.06 -4.50
CA ASP A 297 -4.91 -5.63 -4.77
C ASP A 297 -3.60 -5.10 -5.37
N LEU A 298 -3.66 -4.72 -6.65
CA LEU A 298 -2.52 -4.20 -7.40
C LEU A 298 -2.23 -2.74 -7.09
N TRP A 299 -2.88 -2.17 -6.08
CA TRP A 299 -2.80 -0.75 -5.72
C TRP A 299 -3.31 0.16 -6.84
N GLY A 300 -3.06 1.46 -6.68
CA GLY A 300 -3.65 2.51 -7.50
C GLY A 300 -3.66 2.29 -9.02
N ARG A 301 -4.75 2.77 -9.64
CA ARG A 301 -4.96 2.83 -11.08
C ARG A 301 -4.92 4.29 -11.53
N GLU A 302 -4.07 4.58 -12.52
CA GLU A 302 -4.03 5.87 -13.19
C GLU A 302 -4.17 5.66 -14.71
N GLU A 303 -5.22 6.21 -15.31
CA GLU A 303 -5.45 6.04 -16.74
C GLU A 303 -4.33 6.67 -17.58
N GLY A 304 -4.04 6.06 -18.73
CA GLY A 304 -2.98 6.53 -19.64
C GLY A 304 -1.54 6.21 -19.22
N LYS A 305 -1.31 5.61 -18.04
CA LYS A 305 0.04 5.23 -17.59
C LYS A 305 0.44 3.81 -18.05
N GLY A 306 1.72 3.62 -18.36
CA GLY A 306 2.24 2.33 -18.83
C GLY A 306 2.06 1.18 -17.82
N PHE A 307 2.17 1.46 -16.52
CA PHE A 307 1.93 0.46 -15.47
C PHE A 307 0.47 0.02 -15.39
N THR A 308 -0.49 0.88 -15.76
CA THR A 308 -1.92 0.53 -15.80
C THR A 308 -2.18 -0.50 -16.90
N LYS A 309 -1.67 -0.28 -18.11
CA LYS A 309 -1.76 -1.26 -19.22
C LYS A 309 -1.13 -2.61 -18.88
N PHE A 310 -0.02 -2.59 -18.12
CA PHE A 310 0.60 -3.82 -17.62
C PHE A 310 -0.35 -4.59 -16.68
N LYS A 311 -0.99 -3.90 -15.72
CA LYS A 311 -1.93 -4.51 -14.76
C LYS A 311 -3.20 -5.05 -15.46
N GLU A 312 -3.74 -4.33 -16.44
CA GLU A 312 -4.91 -4.74 -17.22
C GLU A 312 -4.72 -6.08 -17.93
N GLY A 313 -3.49 -6.39 -18.34
CA GLY A 313 -3.17 -7.65 -19.02
C GLY A 313 -3.44 -8.91 -18.20
N TYR A 314 -3.67 -8.80 -16.88
CA TYR A 314 -3.99 -9.90 -15.96
C TYR A 314 -5.50 -10.03 -15.69
N ASN A 315 -6.34 -9.36 -16.48
CA ASN A 315 -7.79 -9.37 -16.36
C ASN A 315 -8.32 -9.02 -14.94
N PRO A 316 -7.84 -7.94 -14.29
CA PRO A 316 -8.34 -7.55 -12.99
C PRO A 316 -9.73 -6.92 -13.08
N LYS A 317 -10.44 -6.88 -11.95
CA LYS A 317 -11.63 -6.03 -11.77
C LYS A 317 -11.21 -4.64 -11.31
N VAL A 318 -11.78 -3.61 -11.94
CA VAL A 318 -11.66 -2.24 -11.44
C VAL A 318 -12.49 -2.11 -10.16
N VAL A 319 -11.89 -1.54 -9.13
CA VAL A 319 -12.55 -1.26 -7.85
C VAL A 319 -12.42 0.22 -7.55
N GLU A 320 -13.54 0.85 -7.21
CA GLU A 320 -13.63 2.26 -6.84
C GLU A 320 -14.03 2.38 -5.38
N PHE A 321 -13.33 3.24 -4.65
CA PHE A 321 -13.60 3.58 -3.27
C PHE A 321 -14.31 4.94 -3.18
N LEU A 322 -14.97 5.20 -2.06
CA LEU A 322 -15.67 6.46 -1.74
C LEU A 322 -14.81 7.73 -1.89
N GLY A 323 -13.49 7.57 -2.03
CA GLY A 323 -12.55 8.65 -2.25
C GLY A 323 -12.14 9.36 -0.97
N THR A 324 -11.72 10.61 -1.11
CA THR A 324 -11.10 11.38 -0.04
C THR A 324 -12.00 12.50 0.41
N TRP A 325 -12.18 12.61 1.72
CA TRP A 325 -13.00 13.62 2.36
C TRP A 325 -12.20 14.32 3.44
N ASP A 326 -12.43 15.60 3.65
CA ASP A 326 -11.85 16.38 4.74
C ASP A 326 -13.00 16.76 5.69
N LEU A 327 -13.04 16.14 6.88
CA LEU A 327 -13.96 16.48 7.96
C LEU A 327 -13.50 17.79 8.59
N VAL A 328 -14.12 18.90 8.19
CA VAL A 328 -13.70 20.25 8.55
C VAL A 328 -14.14 20.58 9.98
N ILE A 329 -13.19 20.99 10.82
CA ILE A 329 -13.43 21.34 12.23
C ILE A 329 -13.39 22.84 12.42
N ASN A 330 -12.40 23.51 11.81
CA ASN A 330 -12.30 24.96 11.77
C ASN A 330 -12.35 25.45 10.32
N PRO A 331 -13.50 25.94 9.82
CA PRO A 331 -13.66 26.36 8.42
C PRO A 331 -12.71 27.47 7.97
N THR A 332 -12.45 28.45 8.84
CA THR A 332 -11.56 29.58 8.54
C THR A 332 -10.12 29.11 8.37
N LEU A 333 -9.61 28.33 9.34
CA LEU A 333 -8.26 27.77 9.27
C LEU A 333 -8.13 26.76 8.13
N TYR A 334 -9.19 26.01 7.81
CA TYR A 334 -9.19 25.09 6.67
C TYR A 334 -9.01 25.84 5.35
N ARG A 335 -9.72 26.96 5.14
CA ARG A 335 -9.53 27.80 3.94
C ARG A 335 -8.10 28.33 3.83
N ILE A 336 -7.54 28.83 4.94
CA ILE A 336 -6.15 29.30 5.01
C ILE A 336 -5.18 28.16 4.68
N TYR A 337 -5.39 26.98 5.29
CA TYR A 337 -4.57 25.79 5.05
C TYR A 337 -4.59 25.39 3.58
N ARG A 338 -5.77 25.34 2.95
CA ARG A 338 -5.91 24.97 1.53
C ARG A 338 -5.23 25.97 0.59
N LEU A 339 -5.31 27.27 0.90
CA LEU A 339 -4.59 28.30 0.14
C LEU A 339 -3.08 28.13 0.27
N ALA A 340 -2.58 27.96 1.50
CA ALA A 340 -1.15 27.74 1.75
C ALA A 340 -0.64 26.46 1.09
N GLU A 341 -1.41 25.37 1.13
CA GLU A 341 -1.07 24.11 0.48
C GLU A 341 -0.99 24.28 -1.05
N SER A 342 -1.96 25.01 -1.64
CA SER A 342 -1.96 25.31 -3.07
C SER A 342 -0.71 26.09 -3.49
N SER A 343 -0.38 27.17 -2.77
CA SER A 343 0.83 27.97 -3.02
C SER A 343 2.10 27.14 -2.87
N ARG A 344 2.20 26.30 -1.83
CA ARG A 344 3.34 25.38 -1.64
C ARG A 344 3.53 24.47 -2.85
N TRP A 345 2.45 23.86 -3.36
CA TRP A 345 2.55 22.96 -4.52
C TRP A 345 2.92 23.70 -5.82
N SER A 346 2.49 24.94 -5.98
CA SER A 346 2.92 25.78 -7.10
C SER A 346 4.42 26.06 -7.03
N ILE A 347 4.94 26.44 -5.84
CA ILE A 347 6.38 26.66 -5.61
C ILE A 347 7.19 25.37 -5.84
N LEU A 348 6.75 24.24 -5.28
CA LEU A 348 7.45 22.96 -5.45
C LEU A 348 7.49 22.50 -6.91
N ARG A 349 6.41 22.72 -7.67
CA ARG A 349 6.39 22.39 -9.10
C ARG A 349 7.31 23.31 -9.91
N THR A 350 7.34 24.60 -9.61
CA THR A 350 8.22 25.57 -10.29
C THR A 350 9.69 25.28 -9.97
N THR A 351 10.04 25.05 -8.71
CA THR A 351 11.42 24.69 -8.30
C THR A 351 11.87 23.37 -8.92
N ALA A 352 10.98 22.37 -9.03
CA ALA A 352 11.27 21.13 -9.74
C ALA A 352 11.50 21.34 -11.25
N LYS A 353 10.69 22.17 -11.92
CA LYS A 353 10.87 22.54 -13.34
C LYS A 353 12.20 23.25 -13.58
N LEU A 354 12.65 24.06 -12.63
CA LEU A 354 13.92 24.78 -12.68
C LEU A 354 15.13 23.92 -12.28
N GLY A 355 14.96 22.62 -12.02
CA GLY A 355 16.05 21.72 -11.66
C GLY A 355 16.61 21.94 -10.25
N LEU A 356 15.94 22.73 -9.41
CA LEU A 356 16.38 23.08 -8.05
C LEU A 356 15.91 22.08 -6.98
N SER A 357 15.17 21.05 -7.38
CA SER A 357 14.69 19.98 -6.49
C SER A 357 15.82 19.00 -6.16
N LYS A 358 16.31 19.03 -4.92
CA LYS A 358 17.51 18.27 -4.52
C LYS A 358 17.27 16.81 -4.13
N ASN A 359 16.04 16.34 -3.87
CA ASN A 359 15.80 14.96 -3.41
C ASN A 359 14.50 14.37 -3.99
N LYS A 360 14.62 13.37 -4.86
CA LYS A 360 13.49 12.57 -5.36
C LYS A 360 13.31 11.24 -4.61
N PHE A 361 14.33 10.79 -3.86
CA PHE A 361 14.37 9.60 -3.00
C PHE A 361 15.21 9.89 -1.74
#